data_AF-A0A7S2AKX9-F1
#
_entry.id   AF-A0A7S2AKX9-F1
#
_cell.length_a   1.000
_cell.length_b   1.000
_cell.length_c   1.000
_cell.angle_alpha   90.00
_cell.angle_beta   90.00
_cell.angle_gamma   90.00
#
_symmetry.space_group_name_H-M   'P 1'
#
loop_
_entity.id
_entity.type
_entity.pdbx_description
1 polymer ?
#
loop_
_entity_poly.entity_id
_entity_poly.type
_entity_poly.pdbx_seq_one_letter_code
_entity_poly.pdbx_strand_id
1 'polypeptide(L)'
;MNLLLEAPVSSPSVTPHVKVSDFGTARTKDLDAEWGKMTKAAGTCHWMAPEVLQGNYNEMADVYSYSMVLYEIICRDVPFDECEGNEVLSLVLEGARPDKELVLPGTHPILVQLMEH
;
A
#
# COMPACT_ATOMS: atom_id res chain seq x y z
N MET A 1 -1.79 1.64 -5.95
CA MET A 1 -3.25 1.62 -6.20
C MET A 1 -3.83 2.96 -5.79
N ASN A 2 -4.68 3.60 -6.60
CA ASN A 2 -5.29 4.89 -6.25
C ASN A 2 -6.79 4.72 -5.97
N LEU A 3 -7.26 5.25 -4.83
CA LEU A 3 -8.66 5.22 -4.43
C LEU A 3 -9.27 6.62 -4.55
N LEU A 4 -10.39 6.73 -5.25
CA LEU A 4 -11.11 7.97 -5.51
C LEU A 4 -12.53 7.87 -4.94
N LEU A 5 -12.93 8.90 -4.18
CA LEU A 5 -14.30 9.01 -3.69
C LEU A 5 -15.21 9.49 -4.84
N GLU A 6 -16.34 8.80 -5.05
CA GLU A 6 -17.31 9.18 -6.09
C GLU A 6 -17.99 10.53 -5.80
N ALA A 7 -18.16 10.86 -4.52
CA ALA A 7 -18.70 12.13 -4.06
C ALA A 7 -18.11 12.50 -2.69
N PRO A 8 -18.10 13.79 -2.30
CA PRO A 8 -17.71 14.20 -0.95
C PRO A 8 -18.55 13.49 0.12
N VAL A 9 -17.92 13.11 1.23
CA VAL A 9 -18.65 12.50 2.36
C VAL A 9 -19.38 13.61 3.12
N SER A 10 -20.69 13.71 2.89
CA SER A 10 -21.53 14.78 3.44
C SER A 10 -21.96 14.55 4.91
N SER A 11 -21.87 13.32 5.41
CA SER A 11 -22.31 12.95 6.76
C SER A 11 -21.68 11.62 7.22
N PRO A 12 -21.42 11.41 8.53
CA PRO A 12 -20.88 10.15 9.06
C PRO A 12 -21.78 8.92 8.85
N SER A 13 -23.06 9.13 8.54
CA SER A 13 -24.05 8.08 8.29
C SER A 13 -24.12 7.60 6.84
N VAL A 14 -23.32 8.20 5.94
CA VAL A 14 -23.31 7.84 4.52
C VAL A 14 -22.23 6.78 4.28
N THR A 15 -22.60 5.67 3.65
CA THR A 15 -21.63 4.69 3.14
C THR A 15 -20.92 5.29 1.92
N PRO A 16 -19.61 5.57 1.97
CA PRO A 16 -18.91 6.14 0.83
C PRO A 16 -18.76 5.11 -0.29
N HIS A 17 -18.95 5.57 -1.54
CA HIS A 17 -18.63 4.80 -2.73
C HIS A 17 -17.19 5.13 -3.16
N VAL A 18 -16.32 4.13 -3.06
CA VAL A 18 -14.90 4.23 -3.43
C VAL A 18 -14.69 3.56 -4.79
N LYS A 19 -13.99 4.25 -5.69
CA LYS A 19 -13.59 3.74 -7.01
C LYS A 19 -12.08 3.53 -7.03
N VAL A 20 -11.64 2.35 -7.46
CA VAL A 20 -10.22 2.12 -7.77
C VAL A 20 -9.91 2.77 -9.12
N SER A 21 -8.83 3.53 -9.17
CA SER A 21 -8.41 4.35 -10.31
C SER A 21 -6.91 4.20 -10.58
N ASP A 22 -6.45 4.71 -11.72
CA ASP A 22 -5.05 4.68 -12.16
C ASP A 22 -4.42 3.30 -12.39
N PHE A 23 -5.12 2.44 -13.15
CA PHE A 23 -4.51 1.27 -13.80
C PHE A 23 -3.66 1.63 -15.03
N GLY A 24 -3.74 2.88 -15.52
CA GLY A 24 -3.23 3.31 -16.82
C GLY A 24 -1.71 3.54 -16.93
N THR A 25 -0.98 3.52 -15.82
CA THR A 25 0.50 3.58 -15.80
C THR A 25 1.14 2.21 -15.54
N ALA A 26 0.36 1.12 -15.53
CA ALA A 26 0.89 -0.23 -15.50
C ALA A 26 1.78 -0.44 -16.73
N ARG A 27 3.10 -0.43 -16.52
CA ARG A 27 4.07 -0.63 -17.60
C ARG A 27 4.12 -2.12 -17.96
N THR A 28 4.11 -2.42 -19.25
CA THR A 28 4.44 -3.76 -19.74
C THR A 28 5.88 -4.12 -19.38
N LYS A 29 6.11 -5.43 -19.19
CA LYS A 29 7.32 -6.14 -18.68
C LYS A 29 8.69 -5.84 -19.33
N ASP A 30 8.88 -4.72 -20.00
CA ASP A 30 10.19 -4.38 -20.54
C ASP A 30 11.03 -3.64 -19.49
N LEU A 31 12.11 -4.34 -19.14
CA LEU A 31 13.08 -4.06 -18.10
C LEU A 31 13.89 -2.82 -18.42
N ASP A 32 13.49 -1.65 -17.93
CA ASP A 32 14.37 -0.49 -17.93
C ASP A 32 15.27 -0.51 -16.69
N ALA A 33 16.54 -0.83 -16.93
CA ALA A 33 17.67 -0.90 -16.01
C ALA A 33 18.04 0.43 -15.32
N GLU A 34 17.16 1.42 -15.30
CA GLU A 34 17.37 2.74 -14.66
C GLU A 34 16.46 2.99 -13.44
N TRP A 35 15.81 1.97 -12.88
CA TRP A 35 14.97 2.14 -11.69
C TRP A 35 15.77 2.47 -10.41
N GLY A 36 17.08 2.18 -10.39
CA GLY A 36 18.00 2.54 -9.30
C GLY A 36 18.25 4.05 -9.15
N LYS A 37 17.70 4.87 -10.06
CA LYS A 37 17.62 6.33 -9.94
C LYS A 37 16.20 6.83 -9.69
N MET A 38 15.30 6.02 -9.14
CA MET A 38 14.07 6.57 -8.56
C MET A 38 14.43 7.42 -7.33
N THR A 39 14.63 8.70 -7.61
CA THR A 39 14.47 9.83 -6.71
C THR A 39 13.47 9.50 -5.60
N LYS A 40 13.93 9.50 -4.34
CA LYS A 40 13.39 10.29 -3.21
C LYS A 40 11.89 10.66 -3.28
N ALA A 41 11.02 9.75 -3.69
CA ALA A 41 9.59 9.86 -3.52
C ALA A 41 9.29 9.08 -2.24
N ALA A 42 9.56 9.72 -1.11
CA ALA A 42 9.26 9.24 0.24
C ALA A 42 7.77 8.89 0.46
N GLY A 43 6.92 8.98 -0.57
CA GLY A 43 5.49 8.73 -0.51
C GLY A 43 4.99 7.59 -1.40
N THR A 44 5.81 6.66 -1.88
CA THR A 44 5.29 5.48 -2.64
C THR A 44 5.88 4.14 -2.21
N CYS A 45 7.07 4.11 -1.61
CA CYS A 45 7.70 2.87 -1.16
C CYS A 45 6.91 2.10 -0.10
N HIS A 46 6.16 2.80 0.75
CA HIS A 46 5.38 2.22 1.86
C HIS A 46 4.27 1.26 1.40
N TRP A 47 3.87 1.29 0.13
CA TRP A 47 2.85 0.40 -0.44
C TRP A 47 3.40 -0.58 -1.49
N MET A 48 4.73 -0.65 -1.67
CA MET A 48 5.35 -1.51 -2.69
C MET A 48 5.56 -2.93 -2.19
N ALA A 49 5.14 -3.90 -2.99
CA ALA A 49 5.32 -5.32 -2.68
C ALA A 49 6.78 -5.77 -2.80
N PRO A 50 7.24 -6.75 -2.00
CA PRO A 50 8.63 -7.22 -2.04
C PRO A 50 9.04 -7.78 -3.41
N GLU A 51 8.14 -8.47 -4.11
CA GLU A 51 8.38 -8.99 -5.46
C GLU A 51 8.58 -7.88 -6.48
N VAL A 52 7.89 -6.74 -6.31
CA VAL A 52 8.07 -5.55 -7.14
C VAL A 52 9.46 -4.95 -6.94
N LEU A 53 9.97 -4.93 -5.71
CA LEU A 53 11.33 -4.49 -5.40
C LEU A 53 12.40 -5.39 -6.03
N GLN A 54 12.07 -6.66 -6.26
CA GLN A 54 12.91 -7.63 -6.96
C GLN A 54 12.74 -7.60 -8.49
N GLY A 55 11.89 -6.71 -9.02
CA GLY A 55 11.60 -6.58 -10.45
C GLY A 55 10.60 -7.62 -10.99
N ASN A 56 9.95 -8.38 -10.12
CA ASN A 56 8.95 -9.37 -10.49
C ASN A 56 7.53 -8.83 -10.25
N TYR A 57 6.94 -8.26 -11.29
CA TYR A 57 5.57 -7.75 -11.26
C TYR A 57 4.57 -8.87 -11.61
N ASN A 58 3.66 -9.13 -10.68
CA ASN A 58 2.51 -10.02 -10.84
C ASN A 58 1.26 -9.36 -10.21
N GLU A 59 0.11 -10.00 -10.37
CA GLU A 59 -1.17 -9.58 -9.79
C GLU A 59 -1.18 -9.59 -8.25
N MET A 60 -0.27 -10.32 -7.60
CA MET A 60 -0.17 -10.36 -6.13
C MET A 60 0.41 -9.06 -5.56
N ALA A 61 1.18 -8.32 -6.36
CA ALA A 61 1.66 -7.01 -5.98
C ALA A 61 0.51 -6.02 -5.71
N ASP A 62 -0.59 -6.13 -6.47
CA ASP A 62 -1.78 -5.31 -6.24
C ASP A 62 -2.46 -5.69 -4.92
N VAL A 63 -2.50 -6.98 -4.58
CA VAL A 63 -3.04 -7.48 -3.30
C VAL A 63 -2.24 -6.95 -2.12
N TYR A 64 -0.91 -6.97 -2.20
CA TYR A 64 -0.04 -6.39 -1.19
C TYR A 64 -0.25 -4.87 -1.07
N SER A 65 -0.27 -4.15 -2.20
CA SER A 65 -0.48 -2.70 -2.15
C SER A 65 -1.85 -2.34 -1.54
N TYR A 66 -2.87 -3.17 -1.78
CA TYR A 66 -4.18 -3.03 -1.17
C TYR A 66 -4.16 -3.30 0.33
N SER A 67 -3.38 -4.27 0.82
CA SER A 67 -3.24 -4.52 2.26
C SER A 67 -2.59 -3.36 3.00
N MET A 68 -1.59 -2.71 2.39
CA MET A 68 -0.97 -1.49 2.93
C MET A 68 -1.93 -0.29 2.95
N VAL A 69 -2.80 -0.14 1.93
CA VAL A 69 -3.85 0.89 1.94
C VAL A 69 -4.90 0.61 3.02
N LEU A 70 -5.30 -0.65 3.21
CA LEU A 70 -6.20 -1.02 4.29
C LEU A 70 -5.61 -0.68 5.67
N TYR A 71 -4.32 -0.96 5.85
CA TYR A 71 -3.59 -0.56 7.06
C TYR A 71 -3.69 0.94 7.29
N GLU A 72 -3.37 1.74 6.28
CA GLU A 72 -3.43 3.20 6.38
C GLU A 72 -4.82 3.72 6.77
N ILE A 73 -5.87 3.15 6.18
CA ILE A 73 -7.25 3.54 6.48
C ILE A 73 -7.66 3.16 7.90
N ILE A 74 -7.29 1.95 8.35
CA ILE A 74 -7.71 1.40 9.63
C ILE A 74 -6.90 2.01 10.77
N CYS A 75 -5.59 2.06 10.65
CA CYS A 75 -4.68 2.58 11.66
C CYS A 75 -4.62 4.12 11.64
N ARG A 76 -5.05 4.75 10.53
CA ARG A 76 -4.91 6.20 10.27
C ARG A 76 -3.46 6.66 10.33
N ASP A 77 -2.56 5.78 9.91
CA ASP A 77 -1.13 5.97 9.95
C ASP A 77 -0.47 5.40 8.70
N VAL A 78 0.63 6.01 8.25
CA VAL A 78 1.33 5.52 7.06
C VAL A 78 2.01 4.18 7.40
N PRO A 79 1.92 3.15 6.54
CA PRO A 79 2.66 1.91 6.75
C PRO A 79 4.14 2.21 6.94
N PHE A 80 4.72 1.88 8.10
CA PHE A 80 6.12 2.20 8.44
C PHE A 80 6.44 3.72 8.47
N ASP A 81 5.53 4.58 8.96
CA ASP A 81 5.70 6.05 8.97
C ASP A 81 7.02 6.52 9.62
N GLU A 82 7.49 5.82 10.65
CA GLU A 82 8.72 6.15 11.38
C GLU A 82 10.01 5.75 10.63
N CYS A 83 9.91 5.10 9.48
CA CYS A 83 11.05 4.57 8.72
C CYS A 83 11.34 5.42 7.48
N GLU A 84 12.62 5.66 7.20
CA GLU A 84 13.02 6.29 5.96
C GLU A 84 12.83 5.34 4.76
N GLY A 85 12.59 5.88 3.57
CA GLY A 85 12.18 5.07 2.42
C GLY A 85 13.11 3.88 2.12
N ASN A 86 14.43 4.01 2.29
CA ASN A 86 15.38 2.90 2.11
C ASN A 86 15.28 1.82 3.20
N GLU A 87 14.97 2.20 4.43
CA GLU A 87 14.75 1.28 5.55
C GLU A 87 13.47 0.48 5.31
N VAL A 88 12.41 1.13 4.82
CA VAL A 88 11.16 0.48 4.42
C VAL A 88 11.41 -0.58 3.35
N LEU A 89 12.22 -0.28 2.34
CA LEU A 89 12.55 -1.28 1.31
C LEU A 89 13.23 -2.53 1.91
N SER A 90 14.18 -2.34 2.83
CA SER A 90 14.85 -3.44 3.52
C SER A 90 13.89 -4.26 4.37
N LEU A 91 13.06 -3.59 5.18
CA LEU A 91 12.05 -4.24 6.03
C LEU A 91 11.05 -5.05 5.21
N VAL A 92 10.54 -4.47 4.11
CA VAL A 92 9.61 -5.14 3.20
C VAL A 92 10.25 -6.39 2.58
N LEU A 93 11.50 -6.31 2.13
CA LEU A 93 12.24 -7.45 1.58
C LEU A 93 12.49 -8.56 2.62
N GLU A 94 12.62 -8.20 3.90
CA GLU A 94 12.73 -9.13 5.03
C GLU A 94 11.39 -9.73 5.46
N GLY A 95 10.29 -9.29 4.85
CA GLY A 95 8.94 -9.76 5.14
C GLY A 95 8.30 -9.09 6.35
N ALA A 96 8.84 -7.96 6.82
CA ALA A 96 8.25 -7.18 7.90
C ALA A 96 6.85 -6.67 7.52
N ARG A 97 6.07 -6.33 8.54
CA ARG A 97 4.74 -5.72 8.42
C ARG A 97 4.62 -4.49 9.32
N PRO A 98 3.75 -3.52 8.97
CA PRO A 98 3.50 -2.34 9.80
C PRO A 98 2.95 -2.69 11.18
N ASP A 99 3.04 -1.75 12.12
CA ASP A 99 2.67 -1.97 13.52
C ASP A 99 1.17 -2.25 13.69
N LYS A 100 0.86 -3.48 14.12
CA LYS A 100 -0.51 -3.94 14.36
C LYS A 100 -1.15 -3.35 15.63
N GLU A 101 -0.38 -2.73 16.53
CA GLU A 101 -0.93 -2.11 17.73
C GLU A 101 -1.79 -0.89 17.42
N LEU A 102 -1.62 -0.30 16.23
CA LEU A 102 -2.40 0.82 15.73
C LEU A 102 -3.78 0.41 15.16
N VAL A 103 -4.04 -0.90 15.03
CA VAL A 103 -5.33 -1.40 14.51
C VAL A 103 -6.46 -1.00 15.46
N LEU A 104 -7.44 -0.26 14.93
CA LEU A 104 -8.56 0.24 15.73
C LEU A 104 -9.37 -0.90 16.36
N PRO A 105 -9.77 -0.77 17.65
CA PRO A 105 -10.64 -1.74 18.31
C PRO A 105 -11.96 -1.93 17.55
N GLY A 106 -12.36 -3.20 17.35
CA GLY A 106 -13.57 -3.55 16.60
C GLY A 106 -13.38 -3.73 15.10
N THR A 107 -12.15 -3.63 14.59
CA THR A 107 -11.82 -3.99 13.21
C THR A 107 -12.14 -5.46 12.94
N HIS A 108 -12.81 -5.74 11.82
CA HIS A 108 -13.20 -7.11 11.46
C HIS A 108 -11.97 -8.01 11.21
N PRO A 109 -11.89 -9.24 11.74
CA PRO A 109 -10.69 -10.08 11.68
C PRO A 109 -10.16 -10.34 10.27
N ILE A 110 -11.05 -10.43 9.27
CA ILE A 110 -10.64 -10.62 7.87
C ILE A 110 -9.76 -9.48 7.34
N LEU A 111 -10.00 -8.24 7.81
CA LEU A 111 -9.22 -7.08 7.38
C LEU A 111 -7.83 -7.11 8.02
N VAL A 112 -7.74 -7.61 9.25
CA VAL A 112 -6.46 -7.83 9.94
C VAL A 112 -5.66 -8.92 9.23
N GLN A 113 -6.29 -10.03 8.86
CA GLN A 113 -5.65 -11.11 8.09
C GLN A 113 -5.12 -10.64 6.73
N LEU A 114 -5.85 -9.74 6.05
CA LEU A 114 -5.37 -9.18 4.79
C LEU A 114 -4.08 -8.36 4.97
N MET A 115 -3.86 -7.71 6.12
CA MET A 115 -2.61 -6.98 6.42
C MET A 115 -1.41 -7.91 6.68
N GLU A 116 -1.64 -9.21 6.90
CA GLU A 116 -0.58 -10.20 7.11
C GLU A 116 -0.01 -10.72 5.77
N HIS A 117 -0.76 -10.57 4.67
CA HIS A 117 -0.34 -10.89 3.31
C HIS A 117 0.46 -9.75 2.67
#